data_AF-A0A246AHH9-F1
#
_entry.id   AF-A0A246AHH9-F1
#
_cell.length_a   1.000
_cell.length_b   1.000
_cell.length_c   1.000
_cell.angle_alpha   90.00
_cell.angle_beta   90.00
_cell.angle_gamma   90.00
#
_symmetry.space_group_name_H-M   'P 1'
#
loop_
_entity.id
_entity.type
_entity.pdbx_description
1 polymer ?
#
loop_
_entity_poly.entity_id
_entity_poly.type
_entity_poly.pdbx_seq_one_letter_code
_entity_poly.pdbx_strand_id
1 'polypeptide(L)'
;MENENLNRAIDNVKEAWKYPELFQNISRSERWLSGAAGTYLLFKGLTNVFSHPVIALTGAAAGAGLLYRGLTGYCPLKDLQEQREELIPDEIVIKETYLADDLA
;
A
#
# COMPACT_ATOMS: atom_id res chain seq x y z
N MET A 1 22.33 -18.79 -0.69
CA MET A 1 21.72 -17.59 -1.34
C MET A 1 20.48 -17.09 -0.60
N GLU A 2 19.86 -17.84 0.32
CA GLU A 2 18.67 -17.36 1.08
C GLU A 2 18.91 -16.19 2.03
N ASN A 3 20.11 -16.07 2.62
CA ASN A 3 20.37 -15.05 3.66
C ASN A 3 20.33 -13.61 3.14
N GLU A 4 20.73 -13.35 1.89
CA GLU A 4 20.78 -11.98 1.36
C GLU A 4 19.38 -11.41 1.09
N ASN A 5 18.48 -12.23 0.53
CA ASN A 5 17.10 -11.84 0.27
C ASN A 5 16.32 -11.62 1.56
N LEU A 6 16.58 -12.44 2.59
CA LEU A 6 15.98 -12.27 3.91
C LEU A 6 16.44 -10.97 4.58
N ASN A 7 17.74 -10.68 4.55
CA ASN A 7 18.29 -9.46 5.13
C ASN A 7 17.74 -8.22 4.43
N ARG A 8 17.64 -8.23 3.09
CA ARG A 8 17.00 -7.15 2.33
C ARG A 8 15.53 -6.94 2.69
N ALA A 9 14.78 -8.03 2.86
CA ALA A 9 13.37 -7.93 3.27
C ALA A 9 13.25 -7.29 4.67
N ILE A 10 14.11 -7.69 5.60
CA ILE A 10 14.15 -7.12 6.95
C ILE A 10 14.56 -5.64 6.92
N ASP A 11 15.57 -5.28 6.13
CA ASP A 11 16.02 -3.90 5.99
C ASP A 11 14.95 -3.00 5.37
N ASN A 12 14.23 -3.47 4.34
CA ASN A 12 13.10 -2.75 3.75
C ASN A 12 11.97 -2.52 4.78
N VAL A 13 11.64 -3.52 5.60
CA VAL A 13 10.65 -3.36 6.68
C VAL A 13 11.13 -2.30 7.68
N LYS A 14 12.41 -2.34 8.03
CA LYS A 14 13.03 -1.42 8.99
C LYS A 14 13.08 0.01 8.46
N GLU A 15 13.42 0.19 7.20
CA GLU A 15 13.43 1.50 6.53
C GLU A 15 12.02 2.06 6.41
N ALA A 16 11.04 1.26 6.01
CA ALA A 16 9.64 1.67 5.93
C ALA A 16 9.07 2.07 7.31
N TRP A 17 9.53 1.42 8.39
CA TRP A 17 9.21 1.84 9.76
C TRP A 17 9.90 3.13 10.18
N LYS A 18 11.14 3.36 9.70
CA LYS A 18 11.96 4.52 10.06
C LYS A 18 11.58 5.79 9.30
N TYR A 19 11.04 5.65 8.07
CA TYR A 19 10.65 6.76 7.19
C TYR A 19 9.18 6.63 6.74
N PRO A 20 8.21 6.69 7.66
CA PRO A 20 6.80 6.51 7.31
C PRO A 20 6.28 7.62 6.38
N GLU A 21 6.82 8.85 6.50
CA GLU A 21 6.41 9.99 5.66
C GLU A 21 6.70 9.81 4.17
N LEU A 22 7.65 8.95 3.79
CA LEU A 22 8.03 8.73 2.38
C LEU A 22 7.21 7.63 1.70
N PHE A 23 6.51 6.79 2.47
CA PHE A 23 5.86 5.57 1.98
C PHE A 23 4.40 5.43 2.41
N GLN A 24 3.84 6.42 3.10
CA GLN A 24 2.47 6.34 3.60
C GLN A 24 1.45 6.81 2.54
N ASN A 25 0.92 5.87 1.76
CA ASN A 25 -0.18 6.12 0.80
C ASN A 25 -1.55 5.57 1.27
N ILE A 26 -1.67 5.21 2.56
CA ILE A 26 -2.93 4.74 3.15
C ILE A 26 -3.28 5.44 4.46
N SER A 27 -4.59 5.55 4.71
CA SER A 27 -5.16 6.16 5.91
C SER A 27 -4.87 5.33 7.17
N ARG A 28 -4.99 5.96 8.35
CA ARG A 28 -4.75 5.30 9.65
C ARG A 28 -5.65 4.08 9.86
N SER A 29 -6.91 4.14 9.42
CA SER A 29 -7.87 3.04 9.54
C SER A 29 -7.48 1.86 8.64
N GLU A 30 -7.06 2.11 7.40
CA GLU A 30 -6.60 1.08 6.47
C GLU A 30 -5.32 0.39 6.96
N ARG A 31 -4.41 1.12 7.62
CA ARG A 31 -3.20 0.54 8.25
C ARG A 31 -3.57 -0.45 9.34
N TRP A 32 -4.45 -0.04 10.27
CA TRP A 32 -4.89 -0.91 11.36
C TRP A 32 -5.65 -2.13 10.87
N LEU A 33 -6.56 -1.95 9.91
CA LEU A 33 -7.31 -3.06 9.32
C LEU A 33 -6.37 -4.06 8.63
N SER A 34 -5.42 -3.57 7.84
CA SER A 34 -4.45 -4.42 7.12
C SER A 34 -3.50 -5.13 8.09
N GLY A 35 -3.03 -4.42 9.12
CA GLY A 35 -2.16 -5.01 10.15
C GLY A 35 -2.88 -6.09 10.96
N ALA A 36 -4.11 -5.83 11.41
CA ALA A 36 -4.89 -6.79 12.18
C ALA A 36 -5.29 -8.01 11.34
N ALA A 37 -5.85 -7.79 10.14
CA ALA A 37 -6.24 -8.87 9.25
C ALA A 37 -5.02 -9.68 8.78
N GLY A 38 -3.91 -9.01 8.45
CA GLY A 38 -2.66 -9.64 8.06
C GLY A 38 -2.08 -10.52 9.16
N THR A 39 -2.02 -10.01 10.40
CA THR A 39 -1.58 -10.78 11.57
C THR A 39 -2.45 -12.01 11.80
N TYR A 40 -3.78 -11.85 11.72
CA TYR A 40 -4.72 -12.96 11.92
C TYR A 40 -4.56 -14.05 10.86
N LEU A 41 -4.49 -13.67 9.58
CA LEU A 41 -4.33 -14.63 8.47
C LEU A 41 -2.97 -15.31 8.50
N LEU A 42 -1.91 -14.57 8.82
CA LEU A 42 -0.57 -15.12 9.01
C LEU A 42 -0.58 -16.17 10.13
N PHE A 43 -1.11 -15.80 11.30
CA PHE A 43 -1.20 -16.69 12.45
C PHE A 43 -2.00 -17.95 12.13
N LYS A 44 -3.18 -17.79 11.50
CA LYS A 44 -4.03 -18.91 11.08
C LYS A 44 -3.36 -19.80 10.04
N GLY A 45 -2.60 -19.22 9.11
CA GLY A 45 -1.81 -19.96 8.12
C GLY A 45 -0.71 -20.78 8.77
N LEU A 46 0.04 -20.20 9.70
CA LEU A 46 1.09 -20.92 10.43
C LEU A 46 0.52 -22.07 11.29
N THR A 47 -0.62 -21.85 11.97
CA THR A 47 -1.21 -22.88 12.84
C THR A 47 -1.86 -24.03 12.06
N ASN A 48 -2.39 -23.78 10.86
CA ASN A 48 -3.04 -24.81 10.04
C ASN A 48 -2.14 -25.41 8.94
N VAL A 49 -0.84 -25.10 8.90
CA VAL A 49 0.06 -25.57 7.84
C VAL A 49 0.19 -27.09 7.75
N PHE A 50 0.04 -27.79 8.88
CA PHE A 50 0.09 -29.26 8.92
C PHE A 50 -1.24 -29.91 8.53
N SER A 51 -2.35 -29.20 8.66
CA SER A 51 -3.69 -29.73 8.35
C SER A 51 -4.07 -29.51 6.88
N HIS A 52 -3.81 -28.31 6.38
CA HIS A 52 -4.14 -27.91 5.00
C HIS A 52 -3.00 -27.10 4.39
N PRO A 53 -1.88 -27.73 3.99
CA PRO A 53 -0.63 -27.04 3.66
C PRO A 53 -0.77 -26.02 2.52
N VAL A 54 -1.53 -26.36 1.47
CA VAL A 54 -1.73 -25.45 0.32
C VAL A 54 -2.49 -24.19 0.73
N ILE A 55 -3.64 -24.37 1.38
CA ILE A 55 -4.51 -23.26 1.79
C ILE A 55 -3.81 -22.41 2.86
N ALA A 56 -3.11 -23.07 3.79
CA ALA A 56 -2.35 -22.43 4.84
C ALA A 56 -1.19 -21.59 4.30
N LEU A 57 -0.42 -22.10 3.33
CA LEU A 57 0.65 -21.33 2.68
C LEU A 57 0.10 -20.12 1.95
N THR A 58 -0.98 -20.27 1.17
CA THR A 58 -1.59 -19.12 0.48
C THR A 58 -2.15 -18.10 1.46
N GLY A 59 -2.76 -18.55 2.56
CA GLY A 59 -3.28 -17.69 3.61
C GLY A 59 -2.17 -16.97 4.38
N ALA A 60 -1.06 -17.66 4.67
CA ALA A 60 0.11 -17.09 5.31
C ALA A 60 0.79 -16.06 4.41
N ALA A 61 0.93 -16.33 3.11
CA ALA A 61 1.48 -15.37 2.16
C ALA A 61 0.61 -14.11 2.04
N ALA A 62 -0.71 -14.28 1.90
CA ALA A 62 -1.65 -13.16 1.89
C ALA A 62 -1.61 -12.37 3.22
N GLY A 63 -1.55 -13.07 4.34
CA GLY A 63 -1.43 -12.48 5.67
C GLY A 63 -0.13 -11.69 5.85
N ALA A 64 0.99 -12.24 5.40
CA ALA A 64 2.30 -11.57 5.41
C ALA A 64 2.27 -10.28 4.58
N GLY A 65 1.66 -10.32 3.39
CA GLY A 65 1.52 -9.13 2.53
C GLY A 65 0.66 -8.04 3.17
N LEU A 66 -0.49 -8.41 3.76
CA LEU A 66 -1.36 -7.46 4.47
C LEU A 66 -0.70 -6.89 5.73
N LEU A 67 0.05 -7.71 6.46
CA LEU A 67 0.80 -7.27 7.63
C LEU A 67 1.91 -6.30 7.22
N TYR A 68 2.68 -6.63 6.18
CA TYR A 68 3.70 -5.74 5.61
C TYR A 68 3.08 -4.40 5.21
N ARG A 69 1.94 -4.41 4.50
CA ARG A 69 1.17 -3.20 4.17
C ARG A 69 0.75 -2.41 5.42
N GLY A 70 0.26 -3.07 6.46
CA GLY A 70 -0.16 -2.42 7.71
C GLY A 70 1.02 -1.78 8.46
N LEU A 71 2.17 -2.46 8.47
CA LEU A 71 3.40 -2.01 9.11
C LEU A 71 4.02 -0.82 8.36
N THR A 72 4.21 -0.96 7.05
CA THR A 72 4.85 0.05 6.20
C THR A 72 3.94 1.22 5.86
N GLY A 73 2.62 1.01 5.85
CA GLY A 73 1.68 2.04 5.40
C GLY A 73 1.68 2.25 3.89
N TYR A 74 2.27 1.33 3.12
CA TYR A 74 2.41 1.45 1.67
C TYR A 74 1.46 0.51 0.91
N CYS A 75 0.83 1.03 -0.14
CA CYS A 75 -0.12 0.33 -1.00
C CYS A 75 0.29 0.46 -2.47
N PRO A 76 0.97 -0.53 -3.07
CA PRO A 76 1.36 -0.44 -4.48
C PRO A 76 0.16 -0.32 -5.42
N LEU A 77 -1.00 -0.85 -5.03
CA LEU A 77 -2.23 -0.74 -5.81
C LEU A 77 -2.79 0.69 -5.89
N LYS A 78 -2.55 1.52 -4.86
CA LYS A 78 -3.01 2.92 -4.84
C LYS A 78 -2.09 3.78 -5.70
N ASP A 79 -0.77 3.59 -5.57
CA ASP A 79 0.21 4.24 -6.43
C ASP A 79 -0.07 3.97 -7.92
N LEU A 80 -0.36 2.72 -8.28
CA LEU A 80 -0.73 2.37 -9.66
C LEU A 80 -2.05 3.02 -10.12
N GLN A 81 -2.98 3.27 -9.20
CA GLN A 81 -4.24 3.94 -9.49
C GLN A 81 -4.03 5.44 -9.70
N GLU A 82 -3.26 6.09 -8.85
CA GLU A 82 -2.89 7.51 -8.97
C GLU A 82 -2.12 7.77 -10.26
N GLN A 83 -1.15 6.93 -10.61
CA GLN A 83 -0.43 7.04 -11.89
C GLN A 83 -1.34 6.87 -13.12
N ARG A 84 -2.41 6.07 -13.00
CA ARG A 84 -3.38 5.89 -14.08
C ARG A 84 -4.32 7.09 -14.20
N GLU A 85 -4.64 7.74 -13.08
CA GLU A 85 -5.48 8.93 -13.03
C GLU A 85 -4.73 10.16 -13.55
N GLU A 86 -3.45 10.31 -13.21
CA GLU A 86 -2.56 11.37 -13.72
C GLU A 86 -2.30 11.28 -15.24
N LEU A 87 -2.42 10.08 -15.82
CA LEU A 87 -2.27 9.87 -17.27
C LEU A 87 -3.51 10.33 -18.08
N ILE A 88 -4.63 10.63 -17.41
CA ILE A 88 -5.80 11.25 -18.02
C ILE A 88 -5.64 12.75 -17.80
N PRO A 89 -5.28 13.55 -18.83
CA PRO A 89 -5.12 14.98 -18.62
C PRO A 89 -6.48 15.55 -18.22
N ASP A 90 -6.56 16.08 -17.00
CA ASP A 90 -7.66 16.94 -16.59
C ASP A 90 -7.81 18.04 -17.65
N GLU A 91 -9.02 18.16 -18.19
CA GLU A 91 -9.36 19.18 -19.18
C GLU A 91 -8.97 20.56 -18.63
N ILE A 92 -7.94 21.17 -19.22
CA ILE A 92 -7.44 22.48 -18.81
C ILE A 92 -8.50 23.51 -19.24
N VAL A 93 -9.45 23.81 -18.36
CA VAL A 93 -10.46 24.85 -18.61
C VAL A 93 -9.80 26.22 -18.44
N ILE A 94 -9.28 26.77 -19.54
CA ILE A 94 -8.78 28.14 -19.60
C ILE A 94 -10.00 29.07 -19.57
N LYS A 95 -10.29 29.67 -18.41
CA LYS A 95 -11.24 30.78 -18.31
C LYS A 95 -10.51 32.10 -18.57
N GLU A 96 -10.64 32.61 -19.79
CA GLU A 96 -10.30 34.00 -20.07
C GLU A 96 -11.47 34.91 -19.65
N THR A 97 -11.22 35.76 -18.66
CA THR A 97 -12.16 36.81 -18.25
C THR A 97 -11.78 38.10 -18.97
N TYR A 98 -12.61 38.55 -19.89
CA TYR A 98 -12.49 39.87 -20.51
C TYR A 98 -13.28 40.88 -19.70
N LEU A 99 -12.60 41.91 -19.18
CA LEU A 99 -13.23 43.09 -18.62
C LEU A 99 -13.59 44.02 -19.78
N ALA A 100 -14.86 44.04 -20.16
CA ALA A 100 -15.39 45.11 -21.00
C ALA A 100 -15.71 46.29 -20.08
N ASP A 101 -14.84 47.30 -20.06
CA ASP A 101 -15.23 48.61 -19.56
C ASP A 101 -16.32 49.15 -20.49
N ASP A 102 -17.54 49.24 -19.98
CA ASP A 102 -18.67 49.85 -20.68
C ASP A 102 -18.43 51.37 -20.71
N LEU A 103 -17.75 51.82 -21.76
CA LEU A 103 -17.60 53.24 -22.09
C LEU A 103 -18.81 53.66 -22.91
N ALA A 104 -19.90 54.07 -22.25
CA ALA A 104 -20.95 54.92 -22.82
C ALA A 104 -21.67 55.74 -21.74
#